data_AF-A0A9P6ZPX6-F1
#
_entry.id   AF-A0A9P6ZPX6-F1
#
_cell.length_a   1.000
_cell.length_b   1.000
_cell.length_c   1.000
_cell.angle_alpha   90.00
_cell.angle_beta   90.00
_cell.angle_gamma   90.00
#
_symmetry.space_group_name_H-M   'P 1'
#
loop_
_entity.id
_entity.type
_entity.pdbx_description
1 polymer ?
#
loop_
_entity_poly.entity_id
_entity_poly.type
_entity_poly.pdbx_seq_one_letter_code
_entity_poly.pdbx_strand_id
1 'polypeptide(L)'
;MFLRLQSSAILTLNATIIHQGAAMVNSLTEKLGSLPAEALILHIDEFFQRAREFYPSDKITELRKSVDSVASTATTLYQVIKEAAERRGIPLYPVLSFSILLEMLKEQFPPPNEAPGHEKRMAMINTVLDRVEECFLQVIGKLGMNKELLKSLSSSLKSGVKHIIVTIGDIDEQHPALVSALLSIVISMLFAEVLSLSAILRIVGFGSLGPVKGETAAWLQGLLFGPAVPKGDWFGRLQRLAMIRGKAGAKL
;
A
#
# COMPACT_ATOMS: atom_id res chain seq x y z
N MET A 1 -19.58 -39.06 1.35
CA MET A 1 -19.61 -38.56 -0.05
C MET A 1 -19.88 -37.05 -0.12
N PHE A 2 -20.87 -36.54 0.61
CA PHE A 2 -21.23 -35.11 0.66
C PHE A 2 -20.09 -34.16 1.09
N LEU A 3 -19.32 -34.52 2.12
CA LEU A 3 -18.18 -33.71 2.59
C LEU A 3 -17.01 -33.61 1.59
N ARG A 4 -16.80 -34.63 0.75
CA ARG A 4 -15.76 -34.59 -0.32
C ARG A 4 -16.17 -33.69 -1.48
N LEU A 5 -17.47 -33.62 -1.78
CA LEU A 5 -18.01 -32.76 -2.84
C LEU A 5 -17.96 -31.27 -2.45
N GLN A 6 -18.28 -30.94 -1.18
CA GLN A 6 -18.12 -29.57 -0.68
C GLN A 6 -16.65 -29.12 -0.66
N SER A 7 -15.73 -29.99 -0.23
CA SER A 7 -14.30 -29.66 -0.22
C SER A 7 -13.75 -29.44 -1.64
N SER A 8 -14.20 -30.20 -2.63
CA SER A 8 -13.78 -30.02 -4.03
C SER A 8 -14.34 -28.74 -4.63
N ALA A 9 -15.58 -28.37 -4.35
CA ALA A 9 -16.19 -27.15 -4.87
C ALA A 9 -15.52 -25.89 -4.30
N ILE A 10 -15.17 -25.89 -3.01
CA ILE A 10 -14.46 -24.78 -2.35
C ILE A 10 -13.05 -24.61 -2.93
N LEU A 11 -12.34 -25.71 -3.20
CA LEU A 11 -11.00 -25.66 -3.81
C LEU A 11 -11.04 -25.11 -5.24
N THR A 12 -12.01 -25.53 -6.06
CA THR A 12 -12.18 -25.03 -7.43
C THR A 12 -12.59 -23.56 -7.46
N LEU A 13 -13.45 -23.13 -6.53
CA LEU A 13 -13.84 -21.73 -6.38
C LEU A 13 -12.65 -20.87 -5.97
N ASN A 14 -11.88 -21.29 -4.96
CA ASN A 14 -10.67 -20.59 -4.54
C ASN A 14 -9.62 -20.50 -5.65
N ALA A 15 -9.39 -21.57 -6.41
CA ALA A 15 -8.47 -21.56 -7.53
C ALA A 15 -8.92 -20.60 -8.65
N THR A 16 -10.22 -20.55 -8.92
CA THR A 16 -10.79 -19.62 -9.93
C THR A 16 -10.68 -18.17 -9.47
N ILE A 17 -10.97 -17.88 -8.20
CA ILE A 17 -10.84 -16.54 -7.60
C ILE A 17 -9.38 -16.08 -7.61
N ILE A 18 -8.45 -16.94 -7.19
CA ILE A 18 -7.01 -16.64 -7.23
C ILE A 18 -6.56 -16.39 -8.67
N HIS A 19 -6.99 -17.22 -9.62
CA HIS A 19 -6.60 -17.08 -11.02
C HIS A 19 -7.19 -15.82 -11.66
N GLN A 20 -8.48 -15.54 -11.45
CA GLN A 20 -9.14 -14.34 -12.00
C GLN A 20 -8.66 -13.05 -11.32
N GLY A 21 -8.46 -13.08 -10.00
CA GLY A 21 -7.84 -12.00 -9.25
C GLY A 21 -6.41 -11.74 -9.74
N ALA A 22 -5.58 -12.77 -9.87
CA ALA A 22 -4.22 -12.64 -10.38
C ALA A 22 -4.20 -12.13 -11.84
N ALA A 23 -5.10 -12.61 -12.71
CA ALA A 23 -5.23 -12.16 -14.09
C ALA A 23 -5.66 -10.69 -14.20
N MET A 24 -6.61 -10.27 -13.37
CA MET A 24 -7.06 -8.87 -13.32
C MET A 24 -5.98 -7.96 -12.74
N VAL A 25 -5.27 -8.37 -11.68
CA VAL A 25 -4.12 -7.62 -11.15
C VAL A 25 -2.96 -7.60 -12.18
N ASN A 26 -2.72 -8.68 -12.95
CA ASN A 26 -1.81 -8.75 -14.12
C ASN A 26 -2.14 -7.66 -15.14
N SER A 27 -3.39 -7.61 -15.58
CA SER A 27 -3.89 -6.57 -16.48
C SER A 27 -3.70 -5.17 -15.90
N LEU A 28 -4.08 -4.96 -14.62
CA LEU A 28 -3.91 -3.66 -13.95
C LEU A 28 -2.45 -3.20 -13.91
N THR A 29 -1.52 -4.10 -13.56
CA THR A 29 -0.10 -3.76 -13.42
C THR A 29 0.55 -3.41 -14.75
N GLU A 30 0.26 -4.17 -15.81
CA GLU A 30 0.82 -3.89 -17.13
C GLU A 30 0.36 -2.52 -17.64
N LYS A 31 -0.87 -2.15 -17.30
CA LYS A 31 -1.45 -0.86 -17.67
C LYS A 31 -1.00 0.28 -16.74
N LEU A 32 -0.81 0.04 -15.44
CA LEU A 32 -0.41 1.02 -14.43
C LEU A 32 0.89 1.78 -14.76
N GLY A 33 1.79 1.21 -15.55
CA GLY A 33 3.01 1.88 -16.01
C GLY A 33 2.77 3.02 -17.01
N SER A 34 1.63 3.00 -17.72
CA SER A 34 1.32 3.87 -18.86
C SER A 34 -0.05 4.54 -18.79
N LEU A 35 -0.89 4.19 -17.81
CA LEU A 35 -2.25 4.73 -17.72
C LEU A 35 -2.28 6.13 -17.12
N PRO A 36 -3.13 7.02 -17.65
CA PRO A 36 -3.47 8.27 -16.99
C PRO A 36 -4.28 7.98 -15.71
N ALA A 37 -4.25 8.89 -14.74
CA ALA A 37 -4.82 8.69 -13.39
C ALA A 37 -6.32 8.31 -13.44
N GLU A 38 -7.05 8.86 -14.41
CA GLU A 38 -8.48 8.59 -14.65
C GLU A 38 -8.75 7.12 -15.00
N ALA A 39 -7.83 6.50 -15.76
CA ALA A 39 -7.97 5.09 -16.12
C ALA A 39 -7.66 4.16 -14.94
N LEU A 40 -6.84 4.62 -13.98
CA LEU A 40 -6.60 3.86 -12.76
C LEU A 40 -7.86 3.84 -11.85
N ILE A 41 -8.55 4.97 -11.72
CA ILE A 41 -9.81 5.07 -10.96
C ILE A 41 -10.85 4.08 -11.48
N LEU A 42 -11.01 3.98 -12.81
CA LEU A 42 -11.95 3.01 -13.41
C LEU A 42 -11.60 1.55 -13.07
N HIS A 43 -10.32 1.21 -13.03
CA HIS A 43 -9.87 -0.15 -12.70
C HIS A 43 -10.07 -0.49 -11.21
N ILE A 44 -9.95 0.51 -10.33
CA ILE A 44 -10.23 0.38 -8.90
C ILE A 44 -11.71 0.09 -8.67
N ASP A 45 -12.58 0.82 -9.35
CA ASP A 45 -14.04 0.64 -9.25
C ASP A 45 -14.48 -0.74 -9.69
N GLU A 46 -13.95 -1.21 -10.82
CA GLU A 46 -14.19 -2.56 -11.32
C GLU A 46 -13.71 -3.62 -10.32
N PHE A 47 -12.56 -3.40 -9.68
CA PHE A 47 -12.06 -4.33 -8.68
C PHE A 47 -12.98 -4.41 -7.46
N PHE A 48 -13.32 -3.28 -6.84
CA PHE A 48 -14.19 -3.29 -5.66
C PHE A 48 -15.57 -3.85 -6.00
N GLN A 49 -16.05 -3.63 -7.22
CA GLN A 49 -17.27 -4.26 -7.71
C GLN A 49 -17.15 -5.79 -7.74
N ARG A 50 -16.10 -6.33 -8.36
CA ARG A 50 -15.85 -7.78 -8.39
C ARG A 50 -15.62 -8.36 -7.00
N ALA A 51 -14.86 -7.66 -6.15
CA ALA A 51 -14.63 -8.08 -4.77
C ALA A 51 -15.95 -8.22 -3.99
N ARG A 52 -16.94 -7.34 -4.23
CA ARG A 52 -18.29 -7.47 -3.67
C ARG A 52 -19.07 -8.65 -4.24
N GLU A 53 -18.89 -8.97 -5.51
CA GLU A 53 -19.54 -10.14 -6.13
C GLU A 53 -19.02 -11.44 -5.52
N PHE A 54 -17.72 -11.52 -5.24
CA PHE A 54 -17.10 -12.69 -4.61
C PHE A 54 -17.28 -12.75 -3.10
N TYR A 55 -17.33 -11.58 -2.45
CA TYR A 55 -17.52 -11.45 -1.02
C TYR A 55 -18.57 -10.37 -0.74
N PRO A 56 -19.87 -10.74 -0.81
CA PRO A 56 -20.99 -9.83 -0.61
C PRO A 56 -21.10 -9.44 0.87
N SER A 57 -20.21 -8.55 1.29
CA SER A 57 -20.08 -8.06 2.65
C SER A 57 -19.97 -6.54 2.64
N ASP A 58 -20.60 -5.91 3.64
CA ASP A 58 -20.47 -4.48 3.87
C ASP A 58 -19.00 -4.07 4.10
N LYS A 59 -18.15 -5.00 4.57
CA LYS A 59 -16.71 -4.78 4.78
C LYS A 59 -15.97 -4.33 3.52
N ILE A 60 -16.34 -4.81 2.33
CA ILE A 60 -15.68 -4.37 1.07
C ILE A 60 -16.10 -2.94 0.72
N THR A 61 -17.35 -2.58 0.98
CA THR A 61 -17.86 -1.22 0.79
C THR A 61 -17.22 -0.25 1.78
N GLU A 62 -17.08 -0.65 3.05
CA GLU A 62 -16.40 0.12 4.09
C GLU A 62 -14.91 0.28 3.80
N LEU A 63 -14.25 -0.78 3.33
CA LEU A 63 -12.86 -0.73 2.89
C LEU A 63 -12.71 0.28 1.76
N ARG A 64 -13.55 0.22 0.72
CA ARG A 64 -13.52 1.18 -0.40
C ARG A 64 -13.63 2.61 0.10
N LYS A 65 -14.67 2.91 0.91
CA LYS A 65 -14.87 4.25 1.49
C LYS A 65 -13.64 4.73 2.27
N SER A 66 -13.01 3.83 3.02
CA SER A 66 -11.80 4.14 3.79
C SER A 66 -10.63 4.46 2.90
N VAL A 67 -10.41 3.69 1.83
CA VAL A 67 -9.34 3.96 0.87
C VAL A 67 -9.57 5.28 0.14
N ASP A 68 -10.79 5.56 -0.31
CA ASP A 68 -11.15 6.83 -0.94
C ASP A 68 -10.89 8.02 0.01
N SER A 69 -11.26 7.88 1.28
CA SER A 69 -11.01 8.89 2.31
C SER A 69 -9.52 9.12 2.58
N VAL A 70 -8.72 8.05 2.67
CA VAL A 70 -7.27 8.12 2.89
C VAL A 70 -6.58 8.75 1.68
N ALA A 71 -6.95 8.35 0.46
CA ALA A 71 -6.40 8.90 -0.78
C ALA A 71 -6.68 10.41 -0.88
N SER A 72 -7.95 10.81 -0.72
CA SER A 72 -8.35 12.22 -0.74
C SER A 72 -7.63 13.05 0.34
N THR A 73 -7.49 12.51 1.55
CA THR A 73 -6.77 13.17 2.66
C THR A 73 -5.28 13.29 2.33
N ALA A 74 -4.65 12.24 1.83
CA ALA A 74 -3.24 12.22 1.44
C ALA A 74 -2.95 13.19 0.30
N THR A 75 -3.83 13.28 -0.69
CA THR A 75 -3.74 14.24 -1.80
C THR A 75 -3.85 15.67 -1.30
N THR A 76 -4.84 15.97 -0.47
CA THR A 76 -4.98 17.29 0.15
C THR A 76 -3.71 17.65 0.93
N LEU A 77 -3.23 16.72 1.74
CA LEU A 77 -2.03 16.89 2.56
C LEU A 77 -0.78 17.15 1.71
N TYR A 78 -0.63 16.40 0.62
CA TYR A 78 0.46 16.58 -0.34
C TYR A 78 0.41 17.96 -1.01
N GLN A 79 -0.75 18.41 -1.48
CA GLN A 79 -0.87 19.74 -2.10
C GLN A 79 -0.52 20.84 -1.10
N VAL A 80 -1.01 20.75 0.13
CA VAL A 80 -0.72 21.74 1.19
C VAL A 80 0.78 21.78 1.51
N ILE A 81 1.46 20.63 1.57
CA ILE A 81 2.92 20.57 1.73
C ILE A 81 3.64 21.15 0.52
N LYS A 82 3.22 20.77 -0.69
CA LYS A 82 3.83 21.21 -1.94
C LYS A 82 3.80 22.72 -2.07
N GLU A 83 2.64 23.33 -1.88
CA GLU A 83 2.49 24.79 -1.91
C GLU A 83 3.37 25.48 -0.86
N ALA A 84 3.43 24.93 0.36
CA ALA A 84 4.27 25.50 1.42
C ALA A 84 5.77 25.40 1.11
N ALA A 85 6.21 24.28 0.53
CA ALA A 85 7.58 24.06 0.11
C ALA A 85 7.96 25.01 -1.03
N GLU A 86 7.11 25.16 -2.04
CA GLU A 86 7.28 26.09 -3.16
C GLU A 86 7.39 27.54 -2.70
N ARG A 87 6.51 27.98 -1.78
CA ARG A 87 6.57 29.33 -1.19
C ARG A 87 7.88 29.61 -0.45
N ARG A 88 8.59 28.57 0.02
CA ARG A 88 9.86 28.69 0.73
C ARG A 88 11.09 28.35 -0.11
N GLY A 89 10.91 27.98 -1.38
CA GLY A 89 12.01 27.53 -2.24
C GLY A 89 12.69 26.25 -1.75
N ILE A 90 11.98 25.41 -0.99
CA ILE A 90 12.49 24.15 -0.46
C ILE A 90 12.08 23.02 -1.41
N PRO A 91 13.00 22.18 -1.91
CA PRO A 91 12.63 21.01 -2.70
C PRO A 91 11.82 20.03 -1.84
N LEU A 92 10.79 19.37 -2.40
CA LEU A 92 9.97 18.40 -1.66
C LEU A 92 10.69 17.10 -1.27
N TYR A 93 11.76 16.74 -1.98
CA TYR A 93 12.43 15.44 -1.84
C TYR A 93 13.04 15.15 -0.45
N PRO A 94 13.64 16.12 0.28
CA PRO A 94 14.20 15.89 1.62
C PRO A 94 13.14 15.89 2.74
N VAL A 95 11.92 16.36 2.46
CA VAL A 95 10.88 16.61 3.46
C VAL A 95 10.26 15.29 3.93
N LEU A 96 10.11 14.32 3.04
CA LEU A 96 9.46 13.04 3.33
C LEU A 96 10.47 11.89 3.43
N SER A 97 11.35 11.93 4.44
CA SER A 97 12.30 10.83 4.69
C SER A 97 11.57 9.58 5.22
N PHE A 98 10.88 8.87 4.32
CA PHE A 98 10.14 7.64 4.61
C PHE A 98 11.05 6.50 5.09
N SER A 99 12.36 6.56 4.82
CA SER A 99 13.32 5.54 5.26
C SER A 99 13.34 5.39 6.78
N ILE A 100 13.29 6.48 7.54
CA ILE A 100 13.26 6.45 9.02
C ILE A 100 12.00 5.72 9.51
N LEU A 101 10.85 6.06 8.92
CA LEU A 101 9.57 5.44 9.27
C LEU A 101 9.54 3.95 8.93
N LEU A 102 10.18 3.57 7.82
CA LEU A 102 10.28 2.20 7.39
C LEU A 102 11.20 1.39 8.31
N GLU A 103 12.37 1.91 8.72
CA GLU A 103 13.23 1.23 9.71
C GLU A 103 12.49 1.02 11.04
N MET A 104 11.74 2.03 11.50
CA MET A 104 10.93 1.91 12.72
C MET A 104 9.81 0.87 12.59
N LEU A 105 9.23 0.71 11.39
CA LEU A 105 8.30 -0.37 11.07
C LEU A 105 8.97 -1.75 11.16
N LYS A 106 10.23 -1.88 10.70
CA LYS A 106 10.95 -3.17 10.77
C LYS A 106 11.19 -3.64 12.20
N GLU A 107 11.52 -2.73 13.09
CA GLU A 107 11.72 -3.04 14.51
C GLU A 107 10.41 -3.52 15.17
N GLN A 108 9.29 -2.96 14.75
CA GLN A 108 8.00 -3.26 15.37
C GLN A 108 7.44 -4.59 14.86
N PHE A 109 7.56 -4.94 13.58
CA PHE A 109 6.91 -6.14 13.03
C PHE A 109 7.91 -7.31 12.86
N PRO A 110 8.01 -8.24 13.84
CA PRO A 110 8.87 -9.40 13.73
C PRO A 110 8.37 -10.39 12.66
N PRO A 111 9.18 -11.38 12.28
CA PRO A 111 8.83 -12.38 11.28
C PRO A 111 7.52 -13.14 11.61
N PRO A 112 6.80 -13.69 10.61
CA PRO A 112 5.46 -14.26 10.79
C PRO A 112 5.35 -15.36 11.86
N ASN A 113 6.41 -16.14 12.09
CA ASN A 113 6.49 -17.16 13.13
C ASN A 113 6.53 -16.59 14.56
N GLU A 114 6.73 -15.28 14.70
CA GLU A 114 6.75 -14.52 15.96
C GLU A 114 5.62 -13.46 15.99
N ALA A 115 4.71 -13.49 15.01
CA ALA A 115 3.68 -12.47 14.85
C ALA A 115 2.71 -12.47 16.04
N PRO A 116 2.48 -11.31 16.67
CA PRO A 116 1.60 -11.22 17.84
C PRO A 116 0.13 -11.33 17.44
N GLY A 117 -0.75 -11.62 18.41
CA GLY A 117 -2.20 -11.65 18.22
C GLY A 117 -2.82 -10.29 17.83
N HIS A 118 -4.09 -10.30 17.40
CA HIS A 118 -4.79 -9.13 16.83
C HIS A 118 -4.67 -7.84 17.66
N GLU A 119 -4.98 -7.89 18.96
CA GLU A 119 -4.91 -6.71 19.84
C GLU A 119 -3.51 -6.12 19.92
N LYS A 120 -2.49 -6.98 19.99
CA LYS A 120 -1.10 -6.53 20.07
C LYS A 120 -0.63 -5.98 18.71
N ARG A 121 -1.02 -6.58 17.58
CA ARG A 121 -0.80 -5.98 16.24
C ARG A 121 -1.43 -4.59 16.16
N MET A 122 -2.64 -4.42 16.69
CA MET A 122 -3.33 -3.14 16.72
C MET A 122 -2.62 -2.08 17.55
N ALA A 123 -2.12 -2.44 18.73
CA ALA A 123 -1.32 -1.55 19.56
C ALA A 123 -0.02 -1.10 18.82
N MET A 124 0.62 -2.03 18.12
CA MET A 124 1.84 -1.76 17.35
C MET A 124 1.58 -0.85 16.14
N ILE A 125 0.51 -1.11 15.38
CA ILE A 125 0.08 -0.25 14.28
C ILE A 125 -0.19 1.18 14.79
N ASN A 126 -0.95 1.33 15.88
CA ASN A 126 -1.21 2.66 16.45
C ASN A 126 0.09 3.37 16.83
N THR A 127 0.99 2.67 17.52
CA THR A 127 2.30 3.22 17.94
C THR A 127 3.13 3.68 16.75
N VAL A 128 3.15 2.89 15.66
CA VAL A 128 3.84 3.28 14.42
C VAL A 128 3.17 4.51 13.80
N LEU A 129 1.85 4.53 13.68
CA LEU A 129 1.14 5.65 13.09
C LEU A 129 1.30 6.94 13.91
N ASP A 130 1.35 6.85 15.25
CA ASP A 130 1.66 7.96 16.15
C ASP A 130 3.06 8.54 15.88
N ARG A 131 4.06 7.68 15.71
CA ARG A 131 5.43 8.08 15.38
C ARG A 131 5.53 8.69 13.98
N VAL A 132 4.83 8.12 13.00
CA VAL A 132 4.72 8.67 11.64
C VAL A 132 4.15 10.08 11.68
N GLU A 133 3.04 10.26 12.40
CA GLU A 133 2.40 11.56 12.62
C GLU A 133 3.35 12.55 13.29
N GLU A 134 4.09 12.13 14.33
CA GLU A 134 5.05 13.00 15.01
C GLU A 134 6.17 13.45 14.08
N CYS A 135 6.83 12.54 13.36
CA CYS A 135 7.88 12.87 12.39
C CYS A 135 7.35 13.83 11.32
N PHE A 136 6.14 13.57 10.83
CA PHE A 136 5.47 14.39 9.84
C PHE A 136 5.21 15.82 10.34
N LEU A 137 4.66 15.95 11.56
CA LEU A 137 4.43 17.25 12.19
C LEU A 137 5.74 18.01 12.49
N GLN A 138 6.83 17.31 12.84
CA GLN A 138 8.14 17.93 13.05
C GLN A 138 8.71 18.51 11.75
N VAL A 139 8.68 17.74 10.66
CA VAL A 139 9.13 18.19 9.34
C VAL A 139 8.36 19.44 8.93
N ILE A 140 7.04 19.40 9.09
CA ILE A 140 6.19 20.50 8.64
C ILE A 140 6.27 21.73 9.56
N GLY A 141 6.56 21.53 10.85
CA GLY A 141 6.92 22.63 11.74
C GLY A 141 8.07 23.48 11.18
N LYS A 142 9.03 22.86 10.47
CA LYS A 142 10.13 23.57 9.79
C LYS A 142 9.67 24.32 8.53
N LEU A 143 8.61 23.86 7.88
CA LEU A 143 7.94 24.55 6.78
C LEU A 143 7.01 25.69 7.26
N GLY A 144 6.83 25.85 8.58
CA GLY A 144 6.05 26.92 9.20
C GLY A 144 4.56 26.92 8.81
N MET A 145 4.00 25.74 8.61
CA MET A 145 2.59 25.57 8.28
C MET A 145 1.72 25.54 9.54
N ASN A 146 0.40 25.73 9.37
CA ASN A 146 -0.57 25.68 10.47
C ASN A 146 -0.63 24.26 11.08
N LYS A 147 -0.18 24.12 12.33
CA LYS A 147 -0.14 22.84 13.05
C LYS A 147 -1.52 22.21 13.26
N GLU A 148 -2.58 23.00 13.44
CA GLU A 148 -3.93 22.49 13.71
C GLU A 148 -4.55 21.83 12.49
N LEU A 149 -4.46 22.48 11.32
CA LEU A 149 -4.92 21.92 10.05
C LEU A 149 -4.23 20.57 9.77
N LEU A 150 -2.91 20.53 9.98
CA LEU A 150 -2.12 19.34 9.71
C LEU A 150 -2.37 18.23 10.70
N LYS A 151 -2.55 18.55 11.98
CA LYS A 151 -2.96 17.58 12.98
C LYS A 151 -4.31 16.97 12.62
N SER A 152 -5.26 17.77 12.16
CA SER A 152 -6.57 17.29 11.67
C SER A 152 -6.42 16.34 10.47
N LEU A 153 -5.67 16.74 9.44
CA LEU A 153 -5.43 15.91 8.25
C LEU A 153 -4.68 14.61 8.58
N SER A 154 -3.64 14.71 9.42
CA SER A 154 -2.86 13.57 9.89
C SER A 154 -3.69 12.59 10.71
N SER A 155 -4.50 13.09 11.65
CA SER A 155 -5.42 12.26 12.45
C SER A 155 -6.48 11.58 11.58
N SER A 156 -7.01 12.28 10.56
CA SER A 156 -7.92 11.68 9.57
C SER A 156 -7.23 10.56 8.79
N LEU A 157 -6.02 10.82 8.28
CA LEU A 157 -5.22 9.84 7.55
C LEU A 157 -4.92 8.60 8.41
N LYS A 158 -4.47 8.82 9.65
CA LYS A 158 -4.20 7.77 10.64
C LYS A 158 -5.44 6.90 10.88
N SER A 159 -6.60 7.53 11.09
CA SER A 159 -7.86 6.82 11.30
C SER A 159 -8.23 5.94 10.11
N GLY A 160 -8.13 6.48 8.89
CA GLY A 160 -8.44 5.73 7.68
C GLY A 160 -7.46 4.59 7.41
N VAL A 161 -6.16 4.80 7.59
CA VAL A 161 -5.13 3.74 7.45
C VAL A 161 -5.37 2.63 8.48
N LYS A 162 -5.67 2.99 9.73
CA LYS A 162 -6.02 2.03 10.77
C LYS A 162 -7.22 1.18 10.36
N HIS A 163 -8.28 1.81 9.85
CA HIS A 163 -9.48 1.11 9.40
C HIS A 163 -9.15 0.13 8.25
N ILE A 164 -8.41 0.58 7.24
CA ILE A 164 -7.96 -0.27 6.12
C ILE A 164 -7.21 -1.50 6.62
N ILE A 165 -6.22 -1.33 7.51
CA ILE A 165 -5.39 -2.44 7.99
C ILE A 165 -6.24 -3.44 8.79
N VAL A 166 -7.13 -2.96 9.67
CA VAL A 166 -8.04 -3.83 10.43
C VAL A 166 -8.96 -4.59 9.50
N THR A 167 -9.62 -3.91 8.56
CA THR A 167 -10.54 -4.56 7.62
C THR A 167 -9.83 -5.59 6.74
N ILE A 168 -8.59 -5.32 6.31
CA ILE A 168 -7.79 -6.30 5.56
C ILE A 168 -7.46 -7.50 6.45
N GLY A 169 -7.06 -7.30 7.71
CA GLY A 169 -6.78 -8.39 8.65
C GLY A 169 -8.01 -9.27 8.90
N ASP A 170 -9.18 -8.66 9.07
CA ASP A 170 -10.45 -9.37 9.19
C ASP A 170 -10.80 -10.18 7.93
N ILE A 171 -10.48 -9.65 6.75
CA ILE A 171 -10.68 -10.36 5.48
C ILE A 171 -9.66 -11.49 5.34
N ASP A 172 -8.42 -11.34 5.84
CA ASP A 172 -7.38 -12.37 5.82
C ASP A 172 -7.81 -13.62 6.56
N GLU A 173 -8.40 -13.43 7.74
CA GLU A 173 -8.88 -14.52 8.59
C GLU A 173 -9.99 -15.35 7.91
N GLN A 174 -10.75 -14.76 6.99
CA GLN A 174 -11.87 -15.41 6.30
C GLN A 174 -11.52 -15.86 4.87
N HIS A 175 -10.70 -15.07 4.16
CA HIS A 175 -10.45 -15.16 2.73
C HIS A 175 -9.03 -14.67 2.37
N PRO A 176 -7.98 -15.43 2.76
CA PRO A 176 -6.58 -15.00 2.58
C PRO A 176 -6.19 -14.76 1.11
N ALA A 177 -6.87 -15.43 0.16
CA ALA A 177 -6.68 -15.21 -1.27
C ALA A 177 -7.07 -13.79 -1.73
N LEU A 178 -8.07 -13.16 -1.09
CA LEU A 178 -8.52 -11.81 -1.43
C LEU A 178 -7.55 -10.74 -0.92
N VAL A 179 -6.83 -11.02 0.17
CA VAL A 179 -5.95 -10.04 0.82
C VAL A 179 -4.81 -9.60 -0.06
N SER A 180 -4.15 -10.51 -0.77
CA SER A 180 -3.06 -10.12 -1.68
C SER A 180 -3.56 -9.15 -2.76
N ALA A 181 -4.75 -9.40 -3.33
CA ALA A 181 -5.36 -8.51 -4.32
C ALA A 181 -5.78 -7.15 -3.71
N LEU A 182 -6.42 -7.16 -2.53
CA LEU A 182 -6.83 -5.94 -1.82
C LEU A 182 -5.63 -5.08 -1.44
N LEU A 183 -4.60 -5.69 -0.85
CA LEU A 183 -3.36 -5.01 -0.46
C LEU A 183 -2.68 -4.37 -1.66
N SER A 184 -2.59 -5.11 -2.78
CA SER A 184 -2.04 -4.57 -4.05
C SER A 184 -2.71 -3.27 -4.47
N ILE A 185 -4.04 -3.22 -4.33
CA ILE A 185 -4.86 -2.12 -4.84
C ILE A 185 -4.85 -0.95 -3.88
N VAL A 186 -4.94 -1.21 -2.57
CA VAL A 186 -4.74 -0.19 -1.54
C VAL A 186 -3.38 0.48 -1.73
N ILE A 187 -2.32 -0.31 -1.86
CA ILE A 187 -0.97 0.20 -2.14
C ILE A 187 -0.96 1.02 -3.44
N SER A 188 -1.54 0.51 -4.52
CA SER A 188 -1.57 1.22 -5.80
C SER A 188 -2.34 2.54 -5.73
N MET A 189 -3.45 2.59 -5.00
CA MET A 189 -4.26 3.79 -4.78
C MET A 189 -3.49 4.86 -4.00
N LEU A 190 -2.89 4.46 -2.87
CA LEU A 190 -2.12 5.36 -2.03
C LEU A 190 -0.91 5.94 -2.78
N PHE A 191 -0.32 5.18 -3.70
CA PHE A 191 0.86 5.61 -4.45
C PHE A 191 0.56 6.31 -5.77
N ALA A 192 -0.63 6.17 -6.33
CA ALA A 192 -0.99 6.83 -7.57
C ALA A 192 -1.20 8.34 -7.41
N GLU A 193 -1.71 8.78 -6.27
CA GLU A 193 -2.09 10.20 -6.10
C GLU A 193 -0.96 11.08 -5.54
N VAL A 194 0.00 10.51 -4.80
CA VAL A 194 0.86 11.32 -3.92
C VAL A 194 2.21 11.67 -4.56
N LEU A 195 2.82 10.79 -5.37
CA LEU A 195 4.09 11.07 -6.06
C LEU A 195 4.21 10.24 -7.35
N SER A 196 5.14 10.62 -8.23
CA SER A 196 5.56 9.72 -9.32
C SER A 196 6.03 8.40 -8.71
N LEU A 197 5.29 7.31 -8.95
CA LEU A 197 5.52 5.97 -8.39
C LEU A 197 7.01 5.57 -8.37
N SER A 198 7.79 5.98 -9.37
CA SER A 198 9.24 5.78 -9.43
C SER A 198 10.03 6.39 -8.27
N ALA A 199 9.67 7.59 -7.81
CA ALA A 199 10.36 8.26 -6.70
C ALA A 199 10.16 7.48 -5.40
N ILE A 200 8.92 7.05 -5.15
CA ILE A 200 8.56 6.25 -3.97
C ILE A 200 9.24 4.90 -4.03
N LEU A 201 9.14 4.19 -5.15
CA LEU A 201 9.78 2.89 -5.31
C LEU A 201 11.29 2.98 -5.03
N ARG A 202 11.95 4.05 -5.48
CA ARG A 202 13.37 4.29 -5.19
C ARG A 202 13.63 4.57 -3.71
N ILE A 203 12.77 5.35 -3.05
CA ILE A 203 12.85 5.64 -1.60
C ILE A 203 12.64 4.37 -0.75
N VAL A 204 11.70 3.50 -1.16
CA VAL A 204 11.44 2.21 -0.51
C VAL A 204 12.62 1.25 -0.73
N GLY A 205 13.51 1.54 -1.68
CA GLY A 205 14.71 0.76 -1.94
C GLY A 205 14.60 -0.20 -3.12
N PHE A 206 13.69 0.04 -4.06
CA PHE A 206 13.72 -0.63 -5.36
C PHE A 206 14.68 0.08 -6.32
N GLY A 207 15.70 -0.64 -6.76
CA GLY A 207 16.66 -0.22 -7.77
C GLY A 207 16.37 -0.79 -9.17
N SER A 208 17.28 -0.51 -10.10
CA SER A 208 17.19 -0.96 -11.51
C SER A 208 17.31 -2.47 -11.69
N LEU A 209 17.81 -3.18 -10.69
CA LEU A 209 17.96 -4.65 -10.66
C LEU A 209 16.99 -5.32 -9.66
N GLY A 210 16.11 -4.55 -9.04
CA GLY A 210 15.18 -5.02 -8.01
C GLY A 210 15.49 -4.43 -6.63
N PRO A 211 15.03 -5.06 -5.54
CA PRO A 211 15.27 -4.57 -4.19
C PRO A 211 16.76 -4.45 -3.90
N VAL A 212 17.18 -3.28 -3.42
CA VAL A 212 18.55 -3.02 -3.04
C VAL A 212 18.81 -3.69 -1.69
N LYS A 213 19.88 -4.49 -1.61
CA LYS A 213 20.24 -5.22 -0.40
C LYS A 213 20.42 -4.25 0.78
N GLY A 214 19.79 -4.56 1.91
CA GLY A 214 19.83 -3.73 3.11
C GLY A 214 18.72 -2.68 3.18
N GLU A 215 18.04 -2.39 2.07
CA GLU A 215 16.93 -1.44 2.05
C GLU A 215 15.59 -2.08 2.45
N THR A 216 14.57 -1.23 2.62
CA THR A 216 13.22 -1.66 3.03
C THR A 216 12.59 -2.66 2.08
N ALA A 217 12.71 -2.47 0.77
CA ALA A 217 12.19 -3.42 -0.21
C ALA A 217 12.79 -4.82 -0.01
N ALA A 218 14.11 -4.93 0.19
CA ALA A 218 14.75 -6.24 0.37
C ALA A 218 14.34 -6.91 1.69
N TRP A 219 14.18 -6.11 2.74
CA TRP A 219 13.63 -6.60 4.01
C TRP A 219 12.19 -7.09 3.86
N LEU A 220 11.32 -6.30 3.21
CA LEU A 220 9.91 -6.63 3.02
C LEU A 220 9.74 -7.89 2.14
N GLN A 221 10.60 -8.04 1.13
CA GLN A 221 10.69 -9.27 0.35
C GLN A 221 11.02 -10.48 1.23
N GLY A 222 12.06 -10.37 2.06
CA GLY A 222 12.48 -11.45 2.96
C GLY A 222 11.40 -11.80 3.99
N LEU A 223 10.71 -10.79 4.51
CA LEU A 223 9.64 -10.95 5.50
C LEU A 223 8.41 -11.67 4.94
N LEU A 224 7.92 -11.23 3.78
CA LEU A 224 6.64 -11.67 3.24
C LEU A 224 6.77 -12.88 2.29
N PHE A 225 7.90 -13.00 1.59
CA PHE A 225 8.10 -13.99 0.54
C PHE A 225 9.35 -14.87 0.74
N GLY A 226 10.21 -14.54 1.71
CA GLY A 226 11.48 -15.25 1.92
C GLY A 226 12.46 -15.04 0.76
N PRO A 227 13.14 -16.09 0.26
CA PRO A 227 14.22 -15.95 -0.72
C PRO A 227 13.71 -15.62 -2.13
N ALA A 228 12.44 -15.86 -2.45
CA ALA A 228 11.90 -15.68 -3.79
C ALA A 228 10.46 -15.13 -3.77
N VAL A 229 10.25 -14.04 -4.49
CA VAL A 229 8.91 -13.47 -4.70
C VAL A 229 8.17 -14.30 -5.75
N PRO A 230 6.95 -14.79 -5.47
CA PRO A 230 6.15 -15.48 -6.47
C PRO A 230 5.93 -14.63 -7.72
N LYS A 231 6.04 -15.26 -8.90
CA LYS A 231 5.81 -14.58 -10.16
C LYS A 231 4.37 -14.05 -10.22
N GLY A 232 4.22 -12.75 -10.47
CA GLY A 232 2.91 -12.11 -10.55
C GLY A 232 2.33 -11.69 -9.20
N ASP A 233 3.11 -11.74 -8.12
CA ASP A 233 2.74 -11.11 -6.86
C ASP A 233 2.88 -9.57 -6.92
N TRP A 234 2.11 -8.85 -6.10
CA TRP A 234 2.14 -7.40 -5.94
C TRP A 234 3.55 -6.85 -5.74
N PHE A 235 4.38 -7.53 -4.94
CA PHE A 235 5.74 -7.07 -4.68
C PHE A 235 6.62 -7.19 -5.93
N GLY A 236 6.52 -8.32 -6.66
CA GLY A 236 7.26 -8.55 -7.90
C GLY A 236 6.86 -7.58 -9.02
N ARG A 237 5.63 -7.07 -8.96
CA ARG A 237 5.11 -6.05 -9.88
C ARG A 237 5.68 -4.67 -9.58
N LEU A 238 5.69 -4.25 -8.31
CA LEU A 238 6.36 -3.02 -7.88
C LEU A 238 7.85 -3.06 -8.25
N GLN A 239 8.49 -4.21 -8.03
CA GLN A 239 9.86 -4.46 -8.45
C GLN A 239 10.03 -4.27 -9.97
N ARG A 240 9.18 -4.88 -10.79
CA ARG A 240 9.21 -4.72 -12.26
C ARG A 240 9.04 -3.28 -12.69
N LEU A 241 8.08 -2.56 -12.10
CA LEU A 241 7.82 -1.14 -12.40
C LEU A 241 9.04 -0.26 -12.08
N ALA A 242 9.69 -0.50 -10.93
CA ALA A 242 10.91 0.20 -10.55
C ALA A 242 12.04 -0.05 -11.57
N MET A 243 12.24 -1.31 -11.99
CA MET A 243 13.26 -1.68 -12.96
C MET A 243 13.01 -1.05 -14.35
N ILE A 244 11.77 -1.02 -14.82
CA ILE A 244 11.40 -0.42 -16.12
C ILE A 244 11.71 1.08 -16.11
N ARG A 245 11.27 1.80 -15.07
CA ARG A 245 11.50 3.25 -14.97
C ARG A 245 12.97 3.60 -14.69
N GLY A 246 13.68 2.78 -13.92
CA GLY A 246 15.12 2.96 -13.70
C GLY A 246 15.94 2.85 -14.99
N LYS A 247 15.57 1.95 -15.90
CA LYS A 247 16.21 1.83 -17.23
C LYS A 247 15.90 2.99 -18.16
N ALA A 248 14.68 3.54 -18.10
CA ALA A 248 14.29 4.70 -18.91
C ALA A 248 15.04 5.97 -18.51
N GLY A 249 15.27 6.18 -17.21
CA GLY A 249 16.03 7.33 -16.70
C GLY A 249 17.55 7.28 -16.90
N ALA A 250 18.12 6.12 -17.25
CA ALA A 250 19.56 5.95 -17.51
C ALA A 250 19.96 6.23 -18.97
N LYS A 251 19.00 6.56 -19.84
CA LYS A 251 19.22 6.85 -21.28
C LYS A 251 19.10 8.35 -21.63
N LEU A 252 18.97 9.21 -20.62
CA LEU A 252 19.01 10.67 -20.72
C LEU A 252 20.32 11.17 -20.08
#